data_AF-A0A803P892-F1
#
_entry.id   AF-A0A803P892-F1
#
_cell.length_a   1.000
_cell.length_b   1.000
_cell.length_c   1.000
_cell.angle_alpha   90.00
_cell.angle_beta   90.00
_cell.angle_gamma   90.00
#
_symmetry.space_group_name_H-M   'P 1'
#
loop_
_entity.id
_entity.type
_entity.pdbx_description
1 polymer ?
#
loop_
_entity_poly.entity_id
_entity_poly.type
_entity_poly.pdbx_seq_one_letter_code
_entity_poly.pdbx_strand_id
1 'polypeptide(L)'
;MGMAEIELHKGSIWKTTGIVRCGKIYCSIEEALFMAELGAFLLMDDAGASISIEEMYMNLSDDNNGCSWELFQAYKQLKSLGYVVGRHGIPWSLKHVKSNTESFSSQCSSENVVDLKSEDEISVLGVFSRLQVGEVKPVFDVYLPNTKFRKSSPGAPSFVVCFTRYIVLLNSYNM
;
A
#
# COMPACT_ATOMS: atom_id res chain seq x y z
N MET A 1 0.56 14.47 -3.08
CA MET A 1 0.80 13.20 -2.37
C MET A 1 1.04 13.54 -0.91
N GLY A 2 0.25 13.01 0.01
CA GLY A 2 0.53 13.10 1.44
C GLY A 2 1.73 12.22 1.79
N MET A 3 2.92 12.81 1.81
CA MET A 3 4.16 12.13 2.18
C MET A 3 4.88 13.01 3.22
N ALA A 4 5.47 12.39 4.23
CA ALA A 4 6.28 13.08 5.21
C ALA A 4 7.75 13.09 4.79
N GLU A 5 8.41 14.25 4.81
CA GLU A 5 9.87 14.33 4.69
C GLU A 5 10.52 13.97 6.03
N ILE A 6 11.60 13.19 5.99
CA ILE A 6 12.34 12.80 7.18
C ILE A 6 13.51 13.77 7.40
N GLU A 7 13.41 14.59 8.44
CA GLU A 7 14.49 15.51 8.83
C GLU A 7 15.58 14.81 9.65
N LEU A 8 15.19 13.95 10.59
CA LEU A 8 16.11 13.22 11.46
C LEU A 8 15.91 11.71 11.32
N HIS A 9 16.90 11.02 10.74
CA HIS A 9 16.86 9.57 10.61
C HIS A 9 17.92 8.90 11.51
N LYS A 10 17.46 8.15 12.53
CA LYS A 10 18.31 7.27 13.35
C LYS A 10 17.86 5.81 13.22
N GLY A 11 18.81 4.88 13.33
CA GLY A 11 18.54 3.43 13.27
C GLY A 11 18.56 2.83 11.88
N SER A 12 18.48 1.50 11.81
CA SER A 12 18.57 0.71 10.57
C SER A 12 17.25 0.61 9.80
N ILE A 13 16.13 1.01 10.40
CA ILE A 13 14.78 0.91 9.81
C ILE A 13 14.68 1.61 8.43
N TRP A 14 15.43 2.71 8.26
CA TRP A 14 15.50 3.49 7.01
C TRP A 14 16.17 2.76 5.85
N LYS A 15 16.79 1.60 6.08
CA LYS A 15 17.27 0.74 4.98
C LYS A 15 16.10 0.13 4.21
N THR A 16 14.97 -0.06 4.87
CA THR A 16 13.80 -0.83 4.39
C THR A 16 12.49 -0.03 4.43
N THR A 17 12.53 1.23 4.84
CA THR A 17 11.35 2.11 4.99
C THR A 17 11.63 3.46 4.36
N GLY A 18 10.64 4.03 3.69
CA GLY A 18 10.69 5.30 2.97
C GLY A 18 11.37 5.19 1.61
N ILE A 19 11.03 6.11 0.72
CA ILE A 19 11.66 6.26 -0.59
C ILE A 19 12.74 7.33 -0.56
N VAL A 20 13.79 7.16 -1.37
CA VAL A 20 14.87 8.15 -1.49
C VAL A 20 14.64 9.01 -2.74
N ARG A 21 14.57 10.32 -2.55
CA ARG A 21 14.45 11.31 -3.63
C ARG A 21 15.42 12.44 -3.36
N CYS A 22 16.29 12.74 -4.32
CA CYS A 22 17.26 13.85 -4.21
C CYS A 22 18.06 13.86 -2.89
N GLY A 23 18.44 12.68 -2.38
CA GLY A 23 19.19 12.54 -1.12
C GLY A 23 18.35 12.64 0.16
N LYS A 24 17.06 12.97 0.05
CA LYS A 24 16.10 13.00 1.16
C LYS A 24 15.27 11.72 1.22
N ILE A 25 14.78 11.39 2.41
CA ILE A 25 13.89 10.24 2.62
C ILE A 25 12.47 10.77 2.81
N TYR A 26 11.53 10.17 2.09
CA TYR A 26 10.11 10.46 2.21
C TYR A 26 9.37 9.20 2.65
N CYS A 27 8.45 9.35 3.59
CA CYS A 27 7.57 8.27 4.03
C CYS A 27 6.15 8.51 3.54
N SER A 28 5.52 7.43 3.13
CA SER A 28 4.08 7.36 2.94
C SER A 28 3.33 7.43 4.27
N ILE A 29 2.02 7.63 4.20
CA ILE A 29 1.16 7.76 5.39
C ILE A 29 1.17 6.47 6.21
N GLU A 30 1.08 5.31 5.56
CA GLU A 30 1.16 4.01 6.24
C GLU A 30 2.51 3.80 6.93
N GLU A 31 3.60 4.27 6.31
CA GLU A 31 4.94 4.21 6.90
C GLU A 31 5.05 5.13 8.12
N ALA A 32 4.58 6.38 8.00
CA ALA A 32 4.63 7.37 9.06
C ALA A 32 3.77 6.95 10.27
N LEU A 33 2.54 6.52 10.03
CA LEU A 33 1.62 6.08 11.08
C LEU A 33 2.13 4.83 11.80
N PHE A 34 2.67 3.85 11.07
CA PHE A 34 3.26 2.67 11.69
C PHE A 34 4.42 3.03 12.63
N MET A 35 5.30 3.95 12.24
CA MET A 35 6.40 4.37 13.10
C MET A 35 5.91 5.23 14.28
N ALA A 36 4.86 6.02 14.10
CA ALA A 36 4.22 6.79 15.17
C ALA A 36 3.59 5.85 16.22
N GLU A 37 2.89 4.79 15.79
CA GLU A 37 2.36 3.74 16.69
C GLU A 37 3.46 3.02 17.47
N LEU A 38 4.66 2.89 16.90
CA LEU A 38 5.84 2.33 17.59
C LEU A 38 6.51 3.32 18.55
N GLY A 39 6.07 4.58 18.61
CA GLY A 39 6.74 5.65 19.35
C GLY A 39 8.11 6.03 18.78
N ALA A 40 8.39 5.66 17.54
CA ALA A 40 9.69 5.84 16.88
C ALA A 40 9.74 7.07 15.95
N PHE A 41 8.62 7.79 15.83
CA PHE A 41 8.46 8.89 14.87
C PHE A 41 7.56 9.98 15.44
N LEU A 42 8.03 11.22 15.38
CA LEU A 42 7.26 12.43 15.68
C LEU A 42 7.05 13.16 14.37
N LEU A 43 5.79 13.31 13.95
CA LEU A 43 5.44 14.10 12.79
C LEU A 43 5.15 15.53 13.22
N MET A 44 5.61 16.49 12.42
CA MET A 44 5.30 17.91 12.59
C MET A 44 4.60 18.43 11.35
N ASP A 45 3.74 19.41 11.53
CA ASP A 45 3.18 20.20 10.43
C ASP A 45 4.18 21.26 9.94
N ASP A 46 3.78 22.03 8.93
CA ASP A 46 4.60 23.11 8.36
C ASP A 46 4.88 24.26 9.35
N ALA A 47 4.10 24.35 10.43
CA ALA A 47 4.29 25.32 11.51
C ALA A 47 5.20 24.77 12.64
N GLY A 48 5.67 23.52 12.52
CA GLY A 48 6.49 22.86 13.53
C GLY A 48 5.70 22.32 14.73
N ALA A 49 4.37 22.30 14.66
CA ALA A 49 3.52 21.71 15.69
C ALA A 49 3.49 20.18 15.53
N SER A 50 3.60 19.45 16.64
CA SER A 50 3.51 17.98 16.61
C SER A 50 2.10 17.54 16.24
N ILE A 51 1.99 16.67 15.25
CA ILE A 51 0.73 16.05 14.84
C ILE A 51 0.46 14.87 15.76
N SER A 52 -0.75 14.83 16.32
CA SER A 52 -1.21 13.73 17.17
C SER A 52 -1.46 12.45 16.36
N ILE A 53 -1.46 11.30 17.02
CA ILE A 53 -1.75 10.04 16.34
C ILE A 53 -3.21 9.99 15.86
N GLU A 54 -4.12 10.64 16.59
CA GLU A 54 -5.52 10.81 16.21
C GLU A 54 -5.65 11.57 14.89
N GLU A 55 -4.93 12.69 14.73
CA GLU A 55 -4.89 13.44 13.46
C GLU A 55 -4.28 12.61 12.33
N MET A 56 -3.27 11.77 12.60
CA MET A 56 -2.76 10.83 11.59
C MET A 56 -3.80 9.80 11.16
N TYR A 57 -4.62 9.27 12.07
CA TYR A 57 -5.72 8.37 11.70
C TYR A 57 -6.78 9.09 10.88
N MET A 58 -7.08 10.35 11.19
CA MET A 58 -7.99 11.15 10.36
C MET A 58 -7.47 11.30 8.93
N ASN A 59 -6.15 11.37 8.73
CA ASN A 59 -5.56 11.37 7.38
C ASN A 59 -5.80 10.07 6.59
N LEU A 60 -6.11 8.93 7.23
CA LEU A 60 -6.51 7.71 6.52
C LEU A 60 -7.96 7.74 6.01
N SER A 61 -8.79 8.61 6.59
CA SER A 61 -10.19 8.75 6.17
C SER A 61 -10.38 9.62 4.92
N ASP A 62 -9.32 10.33 4.51
CA ASP A 62 -9.32 11.12 3.27
C ASP A 62 -8.91 10.25 2.08
N ASP A 63 -9.84 10.01 1.16
CA ASP A 63 -9.62 9.24 -0.06
C ASP A 63 -8.48 9.80 -0.94
N ASN A 64 -8.11 11.07 -0.79
CA ASN A 64 -7.06 11.72 -1.58
C ASN A 64 -5.63 11.39 -1.09
N ASN A 65 -5.51 10.82 0.10
CA ASN A 65 -4.22 10.58 0.75
C ASN A 65 -3.52 9.30 0.27
N GLY A 66 -4.22 8.48 -0.53
CA GLY A 66 -3.65 7.32 -1.18
C GLY A 66 -3.34 6.15 -0.22
N CYS A 67 -3.90 6.16 0.98
CA CYS A 67 -3.86 5.06 1.95
C CYS A 67 -5.23 4.93 2.61
N SER A 68 -5.84 3.74 2.50
CA SER A 68 -7.06 3.39 3.25
C SER A 68 -6.71 2.67 4.54
N TRP A 69 -7.71 2.43 5.39
CA TRP A 69 -7.57 1.64 6.60
C TRP A 69 -7.05 0.23 6.32
N GLU A 70 -7.59 -0.44 5.30
CA GLU A 70 -7.20 -1.81 4.93
C GLU A 70 -5.75 -1.84 4.42
N LEU A 71 -5.34 -0.81 3.66
CA LEU A 71 -3.96 -0.66 3.19
C LEU A 71 -2.99 -0.53 4.36
N PHE A 72 -3.33 0.34 5.31
CA PHE A 72 -2.54 0.53 6.52
C PHE A 72 -2.44 -0.78 7.32
N GLN A 73 -3.56 -1.49 7.51
CA GLN A 73 -3.57 -2.73 8.27
C GLN A 73 -2.72 -3.81 7.59
N ALA A 74 -2.81 -3.97 6.26
CA ALA A 74 -1.97 -4.91 5.51
C ALA A 74 -0.49 -4.55 5.65
N TYR A 75 -0.15 -3.26 5.47
CA TYR A 75 1.22 -2.76 5.64
C TYR A 75 1.75 -3.05 7.05
N LYS A 76 0.98 -2.72 8.09
CA LYS A 76 1.34 -2.93 9.50
C LYS A 76 1.61 -4.39 9.80
N GLN A 77 0.75 -5.31 9.37
CA GLN A 77 0.94 -6.75 9.61
C GLN A 77 2.21 -7.26 8.93
N LEU A 78 2.44 -6.91 7.67
CA LEU A 78 3.64 -7.32 6.93
C LEU A 78 4.91 -6.75 7.55
N LYS A 79 4.90 -5.47 7.96
CA LYS A 79 6.03 -4.84 8.63
C LYS A 79 6.33 -5.45 9.98
N SER A 80 5.32 -5.78 10.79
CA SER A 80 5.49 -6.44 12.09
C SER A 80 6.12 -7.84 11.96
N LEU A 81 5.89 -8.52 10.83
CA LEU A 81 6.54 -9.79 10.51
C LEU A 81 7.99 -9.63 9.97
N GLY A 82 8.46 -8.40 9.82
CA GLY A 82 9.82 -8.07 9.38
C GLY A 82 10.01 -8.00 7.86
N TYR A 83 8.95 -8.13 7.07
CA TYR A 83 9.05 -7.98 5.61
C TYR A 83 9.44 -6.55 5.23
N VAL A 84 10.09 -6.42 4.08
CA VAL A 84 10.26 -5.12 3.44
C VAL A 84 9.07 -4.89 2.52
N VAL A 85 8.37 -3.79 2.73
CA VAL A 85 7.11 -3.49 2.03
C VAL A 85 7.26 -2.12 1.38
N GLY A 86 7.04 -2.04 0.08
CA GLY A 86 7.03 -0.79 -0.67
C GLY A 86 5.79 -0.69 -1.55
N ARG A 87 5.33 0.53 -1.85
CA ARG A 87 4.19 0.74 -2.76
C ARG A 87 4.51 0.22 -4.16
N HIS A 88 3.59 -0.57 -4.71
CA HIS A 88 3.73 -1.12 -6.04
C HIS A 88 3.85 -0.01 -7.10
N GLY A 89 4.77 -0.17 -8.04
CA GLY A 89 5.01 0.82 -9.11
C GLY A 89 5.70 2.11 -8.65
N ILE A 90 6.03 2.26 -7.36
CA ILE A 90 6.78 3.41 -6.84
C ILE A 90 8.26 3.03 -6.66
N PRO A 91 9.20 3.63 -7.42
CA PRO A 91 10.61 3.29 -7.29
C PRO A 91 11.17 3.60 -5.90
N TRP A 92 12.00 2.72 -5.33
CA TRP A 92 12.61 2.94 -4.03
C TRP A 92 13.61 4.11 -3.98
N SER A 93 14.31 4.37 -5.09
CA SER A 93 15.21 5.51 -5.22
C SER A 93 15.17 6.08 -6.63
N LEU A 94 15.09 7.40 -6.76
CA LEU A 94 15.33 8.09 -8.03
C LEU A 94 16.69 8.78 -7.95
N LYS A 95 17.61 8.39 -8.85
CA LYS A 95 18.80 9.20 -9.13
C LYS A 95 18.40 10.35 -10.04
N HIS A 96 19.05 11.49 -9.88
CA HIS A 96 18.80 12.67 -10.71
C HIS A 96 19.11 12.33 -12.18
N VAL A 97 18.07 12.12 -12.99
CA VAL A 97 18.18 12.01 -14.44
C VAL A 97 17.75 13.36 -14.98
N LYS A 98 18.62 14.03 -15.76
CA LYS A 98 18.20 15.18 -16.57
C LYS A 98 17.04 14.70 -17.44
N SER A 99 15.87 15.30 -17.24
CA SER A 99 14.58 14.87 -17.78
C SER A 99 14.66 14.49 -19.26
N ASN A 100 14.10 13.33 -19.60
CA ASN A 100 13.19 13.22 -20.73
C ASN A 100 12.10 12.20 -20.38
N THR A 101 10.87 12.70 -20.51
CA THR A 101 9.57 12.11 -20.24
C THR A 101 9.30 10.89 -21.11
N GLU A 102 9.00 9.71 -20.53
CA GLU A 102 8.14 8.71 -21.18
C GLU A 102 7.35 7.92 -20.12
N SER A 103 6.02 8.03 -20.17
CA SER A 103 5.06 7.30 -19.35
C SER A 103 4.66 5.99 -20.05
N PHE A 104 4.86 4.85 -19.40
CA PHE A 104 4.38 3.55 -19.88
C PHE A 104 3.01 3.24 -19.29
N SER A 105 2.00 3.09 -20.15
CA SER A 105 0.70 2.52 -19.84
C SER A 105 0.74 0.99 -20.01
N SER A 106 0.23 0.24 -19.04
CA SER A 106 0.03 -1.20 -19.17
C SER A 106 -1.47 -1.52 -19.18
N GLN A 107 -1.97 -2.02 -20.30
CA GLN A 107 -3.27 -2.69 -20.38
C GLN A 107 -3.08 -4.19 -20.19
N CYS A 108 -4.01 -4.85 -19.48
CA CYS A 108 -4.19 -6.29 -19.62
C CYS A 108 -5.68 -6.62 -19.49
N SER A 109 -6.20 -7.28 -20.53
CA SER A 109 -7.53 -7.87 -20.61
C SER A 109 -7.53 -9.26 -19.96
N SER A 110 -8.65 -9.65 -19.37
CA SER A 110 -8.89 -11.06 -19.06
C SER A 110 -10.37 -11.40 -19.21
N GLU A 111 -10.65 -12.21 -20.21
CA GLU A 111 -11.86 -13.02 -20.33
C GLU A 111 -11.51 -14.43 -19.84
N ASN A 112 -12.39 -15.07 -19.04
CA ASN A 112 -12.86 -16.43 -19.30
C ASN A 112 -13.93 -16.86 -18.28
N VAL A 113 -15.03 -17.36 -18.82
CA VAL A 113 -16.22 -17.91 -18.16
C VAL A 113 -15.97 -19.37 -17.80
N VAL A 114 -16.38 -19.81 -16.61
CA VAL A 114 -16.65 -21.22 -16.34
C VAL A 114 -17.95 -21.37 -15.54
N ASP A 115 -18.91 -22.05 -16.17
CA ASP A 115 -20.21 -22.46 -15.65
C ASP A 115 -20.06 -23.80 -14.90
N LEU A 116 -20.55 -23.89 -13.67
CA LEU A 116 -20.69 -25.16 -12.95
C LEU A 116 -21.89 -25.10 -11.99
N LYS A 117 -22.92 -25.89 -12.30
CA LYS A 117 -24.13 -26.06 -11.50
C LYS A 117 -23.94 -27.10 -10.40
N SER A 118 -24.39 -26.81 -9.17
CA SER A 118 -25.10 -27.77 -8.29
C SER A 118 -25.67 -27.08 -7.04
N GLU A 119 -26.80 -27.60 -6.56
CA GLU A 119 -27.76 -27.00 -5.63
C GLU A 119 -27.42 -27.12 -4.13
N ASP A 120 -27.89 -26.11 -3.38
CA ASP A 120 -28.34 -26.08 -1.98
C ASP A 120 -27.47 -26.70 -0.87
N GLU A 121 -26.34 -26.04 -0.63
CA GLU A 121 -26.05 -25.48 0.70
C GLU A 121 -26.09 -23.96 0.51
N ILE A 122 -26.12 -23.11 1.55
CA ILE A 122 -25.78 -21.68 1.37
C ILE A 122 -24.29 -21.66 1.05
N SER A 123 -23.99 -22.00 -0.20
CA SER A 123 -22.68 -22.36 -0.64
C SER A 123 -21.90 -21.08 -0.58
N VAL A 124 -20.81 -21.10 0.18
CA VAL A 124 -19.81 -20.04 0.18
C VAL A 124 -19.47 -19.66 -1.26
N LEU A 125 -19.48 -20.63 -2.18
CA LEU A 125 -19.35 -20.47 -3.63
C LEU A 125 -20.49 -19.66 -4.27
N GLY A 126 -21.74 -19.81 -3.82
CA GLY A 126 -22.90 -19.03 -4.23
C GLY A 126 -22.93 -17.60 -3.67
N VAL A 127 -22.25 -17.33 -2.55
CA VAL A 127 -21.97 -15.97 -2.08
C VAL A 127 -20.87 -15.34 -2.94
N PHE A 128 -19.81 -16.09 -3.24
CA PHE A 128 -18.72 -15.64 -4.11
C PHE A 128 -19.13 -15.42 -5.57
N SER A 129 -20.08 -16.19 -6.10
CA SER A 129 -20.60 -15.97 -7.45
C SER A 129 -21.41 -14.66 -7.58
N ARG A 130 -21.97 -14.17 -6.47
CA ARG A 130 -22.60 -12.83 -6.39
C ARG A 130 -21.59 -11.71 -6.19
N LEU A 131 -20.38 -12.03 -5.74
CA LEU A 131 -19.28 -11.08 -5.61
C LEU A 131 -18.60 -10.93 -6.98
N GLN A 132 -19.04 -9.95 -7.77
CA GLN A 132 -18.21 -9.53 -8.89
C GLN A 132 -16.94 -8.88 -8.33
N VAL A 133 -15.82 -9.57 -8.52
CA VAL A 133 -14.49 -9.05 -8.24
C VAL A 133 -14.27 -7.91 -9.21
N GLY A 134 -14.18 -6.68 -8.69
CA GLY A 134 -13.85 -5.51 -9.51
C GLY A 134 -12.37 -5.53 -9.94
N GLU A 135 -11.88 -4.37 -10.37
CA GLU A 135 -10.48 -4.21 -10.75
C GLU A 135 -9.52 -4.62 -9.61
N VAL A 136 -8.68 -5.62 -9.87
CA VAL A 136 -7.62 -6.04 -8.96
C VAL A 136 -6.45 -5.07 -9.12
N LYS A 137 -6.19 -4.29 -8.08
CA LYS A 137 -5.11 -3.30 -8.07
C LYS A 137 -3.93 -3.82 -7.25
N PRO A 138 -2.73 -3.97 -7.82
CA PRO A 138 -1.53 -4.23 -7.03
C PRO A 138 -1.20 -3.00 -6.16
N VAL A 139 -0.91 -3.22 -4.88
CA VAL A 139 -0.72 -2.15 -3.89
C VAL A 139 0.66 -2.17 -3.25
N PHE A 140 1.22 -3.35 -2.97
CA PHE A 140 2.54 -3.48 -2.34
C PHE A 140 3.41 -4.54 -3.00
N ASP A 141 4.68 -4.19 -3.18
CA ASP A 141 5.77 -5.12 -3.48
C ASP A 141 6.41 -5.55 -2.15
N VAL A 142 6.46 -6.86 -1.89
CA VAL A 142 6.94 -7.41 -0.62
C VAL A 142 8.21 -8.22 -0.82
N TYR A 143 9.22 -7.97 0.00
CA TYR A 143 10.52 -8.64 -0.04
C TYR A 143 10.84 -9.30 1.31
N LEU A 144 11.60 -10.40 1.26
CA LEU A 144 11.92 -11.22 2.42
C LEU A 144 12.62 -10.44 3.55
N PRO A 145 12.32 -10.78 4.82
CA PRO A 145 13.02 -10.26 5.99
C PRO A 145 14.50 -10.66 5.99
N ASN A 146 15.33 -9.88 6.68
CA ASN A 146 16.75 -10.18 6.95
C ASN A 146 17.63 -10.40 5.71
N THR A 147 17.18 -9.95 4.54
CA THR A 147 17.97 -9.95 3.31
C THR A 147 18.89 -8.73 3.24
N LYS A 148 19.88 -8.78 2.34
CA LYS A 148 20.74 -7.62 2.01
C LYS A 148 19.99 -6.62 1.12
N PHE A 149 18.78 -6.24 1.51
CA PHE A 149 17.91 -5.34 0.75
C PHE A 149 18.60 -3.99 0.51
N ARG A 150 18.52 -3.49 -0.73
CA ARG A 150 19.05 -2.18 -1.14
C ARG A 150 18.00 -1.43 -1.93
N LYS A 151 17.63 -0.23 -1.49
CA LYS A 151 16.69 0.65 -2.20
C LYS A 151 17.10 0.96 -3.64
N SER A 152 18.41 1.03 -3.92
CA SER A 152 18.92 1.28 -5.28
C SER A 152 18.86 0.05 -6.20
N SER A 153 18.68 -1.14 -5.64
CA SER A 153 18.61 -2.42 -6.36
C SER A 153 17.80 -3.41 -5.51
N PRO A 154 16.47 -3.23 -5.45
CA PRO A 154 15.60 -4.00 -4.57
C PRO A 154 15.45 -5.46 -5.01
N GLY A 155 15.76 -5.76 -6.28
CA GLY A 155 15.48 -7.07 -6.89
C GLY A 155 14.00 -7.23 -7.24
N ALA A 156 13.58 -8.44 -7.56
CA ALA A 156 12.17 -8.77 -7.73
C ALA A 156 11.48 -8.95 -6.37
N PRO A 157 10.21 -8.53 -6.21
CA PRO A 157 9.44 -8.85 -5.01
C PRO A 157 9.24 -10.36 -4.88
N SER A 158 9.15 -10.83 -3.64
CA SER A 158 8.81 -12.21 -3.32
C SER A 158 7.34 -12.51 -3.59
N PHE A 159 6.46 -11.54 -3.33
CA PHE A 159 5.06 -11.54 -3.73
C PHE A 159 4.53 -10.11 -3.81
N VAL A 160 3.41 -9.94 -4.50
CA VAL A 160 2.70 -8.66 -4.63
C VAL A 160 1.37 -8.78 -3.90
N VAL A 161 1.06 -7.80 -3.06
CA VAL A 161 -0.26 -7.69 -2.43
C VAL A 161 -1.17 -6.91 -3.36
N CYS A 162 -2.35 -7.46 -3.62
CA CYS A 162 -3.37 -6.85 -4.46
C CYS A 162 -4.65 -6.64 -3.69
N PHE A 163 -5.31 -5.51 -3.93
CA PHE A 163 -6.60 -5.19 -3.35
C PHE A 163 -7.66 -5.24 -4.45
N THR A 164 -8.85 -5.70 -4.11
CA THR A 164 -9.99 -5.71 -5.02
C THR A 164 -11.17 -5.00 -4.36
N ARG A 165 -11.94 -4.27 -5.16
CA ARG A 165 -13.21 -3.70 -4.73
C ARG A 165 -14.31 -4.69 -5.10
N TYR A 166 -15.05 -5.14 -4.09
CA TYR A 166 -16.24 -5.95 -4.32
C TYR A 166 -17.45 -5.04 -4.47
N ILE A 167 -18.24 -5.26 -5.52
CA ILE A 167 -19.58 -4.68 -5.64
C ILE A 167 -20.56 -5.74 -5.16
N VAL A 168 -21.24 -5.49 -4.05
CA VAL A 168 -22.35 -6.33 -3.60
C VAL A 168 -23.63 -5.81 -4.26
N LEU A 169 -24.18 -6.57 -5.21
CA LEU A 169 -25.50 -6.29 -5.74
C LEU A 169 -26.54 -6.67 -4.69
N LEU A 170 -27.00 -5.69 -3.92
CA LEU A 170 -28.22 -5.84 -3.13
C LEU A 170 -29.39 -5.86 -4.11
N ASN A 171 -29.90 -7.06 -4.42
CA ASN A 171 -31.20 -7.18 -5.07
C ASN A 171 -32.26 -6.68 -4.08
N SER A 172 -32.76 -5.48 -4.31
CA SER A 172 -33.93 -4.95 -3.62
C SER A 172 -35.12 -5.86 -3.94
N TYR A 173 -35.42 -6.80 -3.05
CA TYR A 173 -36.75 -7.42 -3.03
C TYR A 173 -37.73 -6.33 -2.57
N ASN A 174 -38.40 -5.72 -3.54
CA ASN A 174 -39.59 -4.90 -3.29
C ASN A 174 -40.66 -5.80 -2.66
N MET A 175 -41.15 -5.40 -1.47
CA MET A 175 -42.43 -5.85 -0.92
C MET A 175 -43.46 -4.73 -1.12
#